data_AF-A0A523ZC33-F1
#
_entry.id   AF-A0A523ZC33-F1
#
_cell.length_a   1.000
_cell.length_b   1.000
_cell.length_c   1.000
_cell.angle_alpha   90.00
_cell.angle_beta   90.00
_cell.angle_gamma   90.00
#
_symmetry.space_group_name_H-M   'P 1'
#
loop_
_entity.id
_entity.type
_entity.pdbx_description
1 polymer ?
#
loop_
_entity_poly.entity_id
_entity_poly.type
_entity_poly.pdbx_seq_one_letter_code
_entity_poly.pdbx_strand_id
1 'polypeptide(L)'
;MAHKNGYNEIAFGHHRDDVIVTFMMNLLFRGEVATSVPVQKFFEGKIKIIRSLYFMWEDWIEYFIRDQNLPTFTSNCPHEGKSKRMR
;
A
#
# COMPACT_ATOMS: atom_id res chain seq x y z
N MET A 1 -14.92 -4.01 -10.24
CA MET A 1 -14.29 -3.77 -11.56
C MET A 1 -13.42 -4.94 -11.99
N ALA A 2 -12.39 -5.34 -11.22
CA ALA A 2 -11.48 -6.44 -11.58
C ALA A 2 -12.19 -7.74 -12.01
N HIS A 3 -13.07 -8.28 -11.17
CA HIS A 3 -13.85 -9.48 -11.50
C HIS A 3 -14.71 -9.35 -12.77
N LYS A 4 -15.34 -8.19 -12.98
CA LYS A 4 -16.18 -7.92 -14.17
C LYS A 4 -15.36 -7.97 -15.46
N ASN A 5 -14.08 -7.60 -15.38
CA ASN A 5 -13.15 -7.58 -16.51
C ASN A 5 -12.32 -8.88 -16.62
N GLY A 6 -12.60 -9.90 -15.82
CA GLY A 6 -11.86 -11.17 -15.84
C GLY A 6 -10.46 -11.12 -15.20
N TYR A 7 -10.12 -10.06 -14.45
CA TYR A 7 -8.86 -9.98 -13.74
C TYR A 7 -8.92 -10.69 -12.39
N ASN A 8 -7.90 -11.48 -12.08
CA ASN A 8 -7.74 -12.23 -10.84
C ASN A 8 -6.68 -11.62 -9.89
N GLU A 9 -6.01 -10.55 -10.31
CA GLU A 9 -4.96 -9.88 -9.56
C GLU A 9 -5.14 -8.36 -9.58
N ILE A 10 -4.83 -7.72 -8.45
CA ILE A 10 -4.88 -6.26 -8.30
C ILE A 10 -3.58 -5.79 -7.67
N ALA A 11 -2.85 -4.94 -8.39
CA ALA A 11 -1.60 -4.35 -7.93
C ALA A 11 -1.85 -3.08 -7.12
N PHE A 12 -1.30 -3.04 -5.92
CA PHE A 12 -1.37 -1.93 -4.98
C PHE A 12 0.01 -1.31 -4.81
N GLY A 13 0.06 0.02 -4.73
CA GLY A 13 1.31 0.79 -4.58
C GLY A 13 1.86 0.89 -3.16
N HIS A 14 1.49 -0.03 -2.25
CA HIS A 14 1.99 0.04 -0.87
C HIS A 14 3.50 -0.22 -0.84
N HIS A 15 4.23 0.69 -0.20
CA HIS A 15 5.68 0.64 -0.07
C HIS A 15 6.11 0.21 1.34
N ARG A 16 7.42 0.05 1.55
CA ARG A 16 7.98 -0.49 2.80
C ARG A 16 7.57 0.34 4.02
N ASP A 17 7.58 1.66 3.91
CA ASP A 17 7.18 2.56 4.99
C ASP A 17 5.72 2.30 5.41
N ASP A 18 4.79 2.07 4.48
CA ASP A 18 3.40 1.69 4.80
C ASP A 18 3.30 0.41 5.64
N VAL A 19 4.15 -0.57 5.32
CA VAL A 19 4.22 -1.86 6.03
C VAL A 19 4.73 -1.66 7.45
N ILE A 20 5.73 -0.80 7.63
CA ILE A 20 6.30 -0.45 8.94
C ILE A 20 5.26 0.31 9.77
N VAL A 21 4.61 1.32 9.20
CA VAL A 21 3.56 2.09 9.89
C VAL A 21 2.42 1.17 10.33
N THR A 22 1.98 0.27 9.45
CA THR A 22 0.93 -0.70 9.79
C THR A 22 1.37 -1.66 10.89
N PHE A 23 2.61 -2.15 10.84
CA PHE A 23 3.17 -3.00 11.90
C PHE A 23 3.20 -2.29 13.25
N MET A 24 3.74 -1.08 13.28
CA MET A 24 3.83 -0.28 14.51
C MET A 24 2.45 0.03 15.09
N MET A 25 1.47 0.34 14.24
CA MET A 25 0.11 0.57 14.71
C MET A 25 -0.52 -0.68 15.34
N ASN A 26 -0.33 -1.85 14.74
CA ASN A 26 -0.84 -3.10 15.29
C ASN A 26 -0.14 -3.44 16.62
N LEU A 27 1.17 -3.25 16.68
CA LEU A 27 1.95 -3.50 17.89
C LEU A 27 1.51 -2.58 19.05
N LEU A 28 1.43 -1.27 18.80
CA LEU A 28 1.23 -0.27 19.85
C LEU A 28 -0.23 -0.10 20.28
N PHE A 29 -1.18 -0.19 19.34
CA PHE A 29 -2.59 0.09 19.62
C PHE A 29 -3.45 -1.17 19.71
N ARG A 30 -2.94 -2.32 19.25
CA ARG A 30 -3.66 -3.61 19.30
C ARG A 30 -2.91 -4.70 20.06
N GLY A 31 -1.63 -4.51 20.39
CA GLY A 31 -0.82 -5.54 21.02
C GLY A 31 -0.52 -6.73 20.12
N GLU A 32 -0.61 -6.55 18.80
CA GLU A 32 -0.51 -7.62 17.80
C GLU A 32 0.78 -7.49 16.98
N VAL A 33 1.54 -8.59 16.88
CA VAL A 33 2.71 -8.71 15.99
C VAL A 33 2.23 -9.07 14.59
N ALA A 34 1.63 -8.10 13.89
CA ALA A 34 1.00 -8.32 12.59
C ALA A 34 1.20 -7.13 11.64
N THR A 35 1.30 -7.40 10.34
CA THR A 35 1.29 -6.37 9.29
C THR A 35 0.70 -6.93 8.00
N SER A 36 0.52 -6.08 6.99
CA SER A 36 0.09 -6.51 5.66
C SER A 36 1.14 -7.41 5.01
N VAL A 37 0.73 -8.40 4.21
CA VAL A 37 1.63 -9.34 3.50
C VAL A 37 1.80 -8.93 2.03
N PRO A 38 2.89 -9.31 1.34
CA PRO A 38 3.13 -8.90 -0.05
C PRO A 38 2.06 -9.41 -1.02
N VAL A 39 1.52 -10.61 -0.77
CA VAL A 39 0.43 -11.20 -1.55
C VAL A 39 -0.68 -11.64 -0.61
N GLN A 40 -1.89 -11.15 -0.82
CA GLN A 40 -3.06 -11.49 -0.02
C GLN A 40 -4.17 -12.03 -0.92
N LYS A 41 -4.61 -13.26 -0.63
CA LYS A 41 -5.68 -13.92 -1.37
C LYS A 41 -7.04 -13.59 -0.74
N PHE A 42 -8.04 -13.34 -1.57
CA PHE A 42 -9.43 -13.08 -1.17
C PHE A 42 -10.37 -14.01 -1.95
N PHE A 43 -11.57 -14.23 -1.39
CA PHE A 43 -12.63 -15.03 -2.01
C PHE A 43 -12.12 -16.41 -2.47
N GLU A 44 -11.51 -17.16 -1.55
CA GLU A 44 -10.93 -18.48 -1.82
C GLU A 44 -9.88 -18.48 -2.94
N GLY A 45 -9.20 -17.34 -3.12
CA GLY A 45 -8.16 -17.18 -4.14
C GLY A 45 -8.66 -16.70 -5.51
N LYS A 46 -9.96 -16.40 -5.67
CA LYS A 46 -10.49 -15.80 -6.91
C LYS A 46 -9.88 -14.44 -7.22
N ILE A 47 -9.48 -13.69 -6.19
CA ILE A 47 -8.78 -12.41 -6.33
C ILE A 47 -7.55 -12.41 -5.44
N LYS A 48 -6.43 -11.90 -5.95
CA LYS A 48 -5.21 -11.66 -5.19
C LYS A 48 -4.86 -10.18 -5.22
N ILE A 49 -4.57 -9.60 -4.06
CA ILE A 49 -3.93 -8.29 -3.96
C ILE A 49 -2.42 -8.54 -3.91
N ILE A 50 -1.68 -7.89 -4.81
CA ILE A 50 -0.22 -7.85 -4.80
C ILE A 50 0.23 -6.43 -4.43
N ARG A 51 1.16 -6.31 -3.48
CA ARG A 51 1.76 -5.03 -3.08
C ARG A 51 3.12 -4.93 -3.76
N SER A 52 3.16 -4.39 -4.98
CA SER A 52 4.35 -4.49 -5.84
C SER A 52 5.57 -3.76 -5.30
N LEU A 53 5.37 -2.76 -4.43
CA LEU A 53 6.43 -1.93 -3.86
C LEU A 53 6.80 -2.33 -2.43
N TYR A 54 6.36 -3.52 -1.97
CA TYR A 54 6.44 -3.94 -0.56
C TYR A 54 7.81 -3.77 0.11
N PHE A 55 8.90 -3.91 -0.65
CA PHE A 55 10.27 -3.79 -0.15
C PHE A 55 10.96 -2.46 -0.49
N MET A 56 10.29 -1.59 -1.26
CA MET A 56 10.82 -0.31 -1.72
C MET A 56 10.63 0.76 -0.65
N TRP A 57 11.66 1.54 -0.38
CA TRP A 57 11.55 2.75 0.43
C TRP A 57 10.88 3.87 -0.37
N GLU A 58 10.13 4.73 0.33
CA GLU A 58 9.49 5.90 -0.26
C GLU A 58 10.48 6.79 -1.03
N ASP A 59 11.63 7.12 -0.44
CA ASP A 59 12.66 7.98 -1.06
C ASP A 59 13.16 7.46 -2.42
N TRP A 60 13.21 6.13 -2.60
CA TRP A 60 13.61 5.52 -3.87
C TRP A 60 12.52 5.66 -4.93
N ILE A 61 11.26 5.59 -4.52
CA ILE A 61 10.11 5.80 -5.41
C ILE A 61 10.09 7.27 -5.84
N GLU A 62 10.30 8.21 -4.92
CA GLU A 62 10.40 9.64 -5.23
C GLU A 62 11.58 9.96 -6.16
N TYR A 63 12.74 9.35 -5.93
CA TYR A 63 13.87 9.46 -6.83
C TYR A 63 13.53 8.97 -8.24
N PHE A 64 12.93 7.78 -8.35
CA PHE A 64 12.54 7.21 -9.64
C PHE A 64 11.51 8.08 -10.38
N ILE A 65 10.52 8.62 -9.67
CA ILE A 65 9.52 9.54 -10.25
C ILE A 65 10.20 10.77 -10.85
N ARG A 66 11.16 11.38 -10.13
CA ARG A 66 11.91 12.54 -10.62
C ARG A 66 12.79 12.20 -11.81
N ASP A 67 13.54 11.11 -11.73
CA ASP A 67 14.45 10.66 -12.79
C ASP A 67 13.71 10.34 -14.10
N GLN A 68 12.56 9.70 -13.99
CA GLN A 68 11.73 9.31 -15.14
C GLN A 68 10.71 10.37 -15.57
N ASN A 69 10.70 11.54 -14.91
CA ASN A 69 9.74 12.63 -15.15
C ASN A 69 8.28 12.15 -15.15
N LEU A 70 7.91 11.29 -14.20
CA LEU A 70 6.55 10.77 -14.08
C LEU A 70 5.61 11.82 -13.48
N PRO A 71 4.34 11.89 -13.94
CA PRO A 71 3.37 12.82 -13.38
C PRO A 71 3.01 12.45 -11.94
N THR A 72 2.91 13.45 -11.08
CA THR A 72 2.46 13.32 -9.68
C THR A 72 1.07 13.93 -9.53
N PHE A 73 0.29 13.39 -8.58
CA PHE A 73 -1.05 13.88 -8.26
C PHE A 73 -1.14 14.11 -6.76
N THR A 74 -1.77 15.21 -6.36
CA THR A 74 -2.10 15.49 -4.97
C THR A 74 -3.47 14.89 -4.64
N SER A 75 -3.61 14.33 -3.44
CA SER A 75 -4.91 13.90 -2.95
C SER A 75 -5.83 15.11 -2.74
N ASN A 76 -7.10 14.95 -3.09
CA ASN A 76 -8.18 15.92 -2.80
C ASN A 76 -9.10 15.40 -1.68
N CYS A 77 -8.59 14.53 -0.80
CA CYS A 77 -9.40 13.89 0.23
C CYS A 77 -9.67 14.88 1.38
N PRO A 78 -10.95 15.15 1.75
CA PRO A 78 -11.27 16.07 2.85
C PRO A 78 -10.87 15.54 4.25
N HIS A 79 -10.43 14.27 4.33
CA HIS A 79 -9.94 13.62 5.55
C HIS A 79 -8.42 13.45 5.57
N GLU A 80 -7.72 13.94 4.55
CA GLU A 80 -6.27 14.07 4.58
C GLU A 80 -5.85 14.88 5.81
N GLY A 81 -4.78 14.48 6.48
CA GLY A 81 -4.37 15.15 7.73
C GLY A 81 -4.94 14.56 9.03
N LYS A 82 -6.04 13.80 8.99
CA LYS A 82 -6.78 13.38 10.20
C LYS A 82 -6.53 11.93 10.63
N SER A 83 -5.61 11.24 9.97
CA SER A 83 -5.34 9.83 10.19
C SER A 83 -4.22 9.61 11.20
N LYS A 84 -4.37 8.60 12.07
CA LYS A 84 -3.28 8.10 12.93
C LYS A 84 -2.12 7.43 12.15
N ARG A 85 -2.27 7.29 10.83
CA ARG A 85 -1.28 6.73 9.90
C ARG A 85 -0.34 7.78 9.31
N MET A 86 -0.54 9.05 9.67
CA MET A 86 0.21 10.15 9.07
C MET A 86 1.64 10.22 9.64
N ARG A 87 2.59 10.58 8.78
CA ARG A 87 3.96 10.97 9.14
C ARG A 87 3.98 12.41 9.66
#